data_AF-A0A7C8MRT9-F1
#
_entry.id   AF-A0A7C8MRT9-F1
#
_cell.length_a   1.000
_cell.length_b   1.000
_cell.length_c   1.000
_cell.angle_alpha   90.00
_cell.angle_beta   90.00
_cell.angle_gamma   90.00
#
_symmetry.space_group_name_H-M   'P 1'
#
loop_
_entity.id
_entity.type
_entity.pdbx_description
1 polymer ?
#
loop_
_entity_poly.entity_id
_entity_poly.type
_entity_poly.pdbx_seq_one_letter_code
_entity_poly.pdbx_strand_id
1 'polypeptide(L)'
;MHRVSQICGDDVEEFRPERWLDCEDPGTLRRFFFAFGGGTRTCIGRSKPYARPVQVAIAYLMNEKDMLKDISWLEIEKIVPTLVMRYNFKLADGSRLTEECGVLVLLKGLRVQVTRLAD
;
A
#
# COMPACT_ATOMS: atom_id res chain seq x y z
N MET A 1 8.80 -0.99 15.03
CA MET A 1 9.80 -0.98 13.93
C MET A 1 9.40 -0.03 12.81
N HIS A 2 8.19 -0.13 12.25
CA HIS A 2 7.71 0.79 11.20
C HIS A 2 7.56 2.26 11.60
N ARG A 3 7.67 2.57 12.90
CA ARG A 3 7.57 3.92 13.46
C ARG A 3 8.85 4.41 14.16
N VAL A 4 10.01 3.86 13.79
CA VAL A 4 11.29 4.22 14.42
C VAL A 4 11.91 5.38 13.64
N SER A 5 12.01 6.55 14.28
CA SER A 5 12.51 7.77 13.62
C SER A 5 13.94 7.63 13.11
N GLN A 6 14.80 6.89 13.80
CA GLN A 6 16.19 6.64 13.37
C GLN A 6 16.31 5.91 12.02
N ILE A 7 15.26 5.20 11.59
CA ILE A 7 15.24 4.43 10.34
C ILE A 7 14.35 5.11 9.32
N CYS A 8 13.17 5.55 9.76
CA CYS A 8 12.14 6.07 8.88
C CYS A 8 12.22 7.59 8.71
N GLY A 9 13.01 8.32 9.50
CA GLY A 9 13.04 9.79 9.52
C GLY A 9 12.19 10.37 10.66
N ASP A 10 12.39 11.66 10.96
CA ASP A 10 11.67 12.34 12.06
C ASP A 10 10.17 12.52 11.77
N ASP A 11 9.79 12.48 10.50
CA ASP A 11 8.44 12.60 9.94
C ASP A 11 7.70 11.24 9.85
N VAL A 12 8.05 10.29 10.72
CA VAL A 12 7.60 8.90 10.64
C VAL A 12 6.09 8.70 10.81
N GLU A 13 5.41 9.62 11.49
CA GLU A 13 3.96 9.58 11.68
C GLU A 13 3.20 10.18 10.48
N GLU A 14 3.89 10.81 9.53
CA GLU A 14 3.29 11.37 8.31
C GLU A 14 3.23 10.34 7.18
N PHE A 15 2.09 10.28 6.47
CA PHE A 15 1.97 9.53 5.24
C PHE A 15 2.71 10.24 4.10
N ARG A 16 3.96 9.84 3.86
CA ARG A 16 4.85 10.36 2.81
C ARG A 16 5.30 9.25 1.85
N PRO A 17 4.58 8.99 0.75
CA PRO A 17 4.94 7.96 -0.22
C PRO A 17 6.29 8.25 -0.91
N GLU A 18 6.66 9.52 -1.06
CA GLU A 18 7.93 9.98 -1.65
C GLU A 18 9.15 9.46 -0.89
N ARG A 19 9.00 9.11 0.40
CA ARG A 19 10.05 8.49 1.24
C ARG A 19 10.70 7.27 0.59
N TRP A 20 9.96 6.55 -0.26
CA TRP A 20 10.44 5.34 -0.93
C TRP A 20 11.06 5.60 -2.31
N LEU A 21 10.86 6.80 -2.86
CA LEU A 21 11.33 7.23 -4.17
C LEU A 21 12.62 8.05 -4.02
N ASP A 22 12.63 8.99 -3.09
CA ASP A 22 13.70 9.99 -2.92
C ASP A 22 14.67 9.66 -1.76
N CYS A 23 14.69 8.41 -1.29
CA CYS A 23 15.58 8.01 -0.21
C CYS A 23 17.03 7.84 -0.65
N GLU A 24 17.96 8.36 0.17
CA GLU A 24 19.40 8.17 -0.03
C GLU A 24 19.82 6.70 0.13
N ASP A 25 19.23 5.98 1.11
CA ASP A 25 19.48 4.55 1.33
C ASP A 25 18.19 3.71 1.28
N PRO A 26 17.75 3.32 0.06
CA PRO A 26 16.61 2.42 -0.10
C PRO A 26 16.86 1.03 0.48
N GLY A 27 18.12 0.62 0.60
CA GLY A 27 18.50 -0.70 1.10
C GLY A 27 18.15 -0.86 2.57
N THR A 28 18.50 0.14 3.38
CA THR A 28 18.19 0.17 4.82
C THR A 28 16.68 0.25 5.06
N LEU A 29 15.96 1.15 4.39
CA LEU A 29 14.50 1.26 4.51
C LEU A 29 13.79 -0.06 4.19
N ARG A 30 14.19 -0.75 3.12
CA ARG A 30 13.61 -2.05 2.72
C ARG A 30 13.93 -3.16 3.71
N ARG A 31 15.11 -3.15 4.33
CA ARG A 31 15.52 -4.16 5.33
C ARG A 31 14.70 -4.05 6.60
N PHE A 32 14.38 -2.83 7.03
CA PHE A 32 13.61 -2.57 8.24
C PHE A 32 12.09 -2.55 8.02
N PHE A 33 11.64 -2.72 6.77
CA PHE A 33 10.23 -2.88 6.45
C PHE A 33 9.72 -4.31 6.70
N PHE A 34 9.32 -4.58 7.95
CA PHE A 34 8.82 -5.88 8.40
C PHE A 34 7.29 -6.07 8.30
N ALA A 35 6.63 -5.47 7.31
CA ALA A 35 5.16 -5.59 7.17
C ALA A 35 4.71 -7.04 6.91
N PHE A 36 5.59 -7.82 6.29
CA PHE A 36 5.41 -9.25 6.02
C PHE A 36 6.27 -10.15 6.91
N GLY A 37 6.84 -9.62 8.00
CA GLY A 37 7.80 -10.35 8.85
C GLY A 37 9.18 -10.55 8.18
N GLY A 38 10.02 -11.37 8.81
CA GLY A 38 11.39 -11.64 8.39
C GLY A 38 11.88 -13.05 8.72
N GLY A 39 12.98 -13.48 8.10
CA GLY A 39 13.58 -14.80 8.29
C GLY A 39 12.72 -15.96 7.77
N THR A 40 12.84 -17.13 8.41
CA THR A 40 12.15 -18.37 8.02
C THR A 40 10.63 -18.34 8.25
N ARG A 41 10.13 -17.36 9.00
CA ARG A 41 8.70 -17.13 9.29
C ARG A 41 8.14 -15.90 8.56
N THR A 42 8.85 -15.41 7.55
CA THR A 42 8.32 -14.39 6.64
C THR A 42 7.01 -14.89 6.06
N CYS A 43 6.00 -14.02 5.99
CA CYS A 43 4.74 -14.32 5.34
C CYS A 43 5.02 -14.87 3.93
N ILE A 44 4.51 -16.07 3.63
CA ILE A 44 4.68 -16.73 2.33
C ILE A 44 4.18 -15.85 1.17
N GLY A 45 3.31 -14.89 1.49
CA GLY A 45 2.83 -13.90 0.57
C GLY A 45 3.84 -12.85 0.14
N ARG A 46 4.95 -12.65 0.86
CA ARG A 46 5.93 -11.61 0.55
C ARG A 46 6.61 -11.79 -0.81
N SER A 47 6.95 -13.03 -1.16
CA SER A 47 7.65 -13.36 -2.41
C SER A 47 6.71 -13.42 -3.61
N LYS A 48 5.40 -13.37 -3.36
CA LYS A 48 4.40 -13.42 -4.40
C LYS A 48 4.19 -12.01 -4.96
N PRO A 49 3.80 -11.88 -6.24
CA PRO A 49 3.68 -10.58 -6.91
C PRO A 49 2.78 -9.58 -6.16
N TYR A 50 1.81 -10.07 -5.37
CA TYR A 50 0.86 -9.27 -4.58
C TYR A 50 1.42 -8.53 -3.36
N ALA A 51 2.63 -8.84 -2.89
CA ALA A 51 3.26 -8.18 -1.75
C ALA A 51 4.33 -7.15 -2.15
N ARG A 52 4.31 -6.69 -3.41
CA ARG A 52 5.11 -5.55 -3.89
C ARG A 52 4.24 -4.32 -4.23
N PRO A 53 3.40 -3.76 -3.33
CA PRO A 53 2.45 -2.71 -3.72
C PRO A 53 3.11 -1.41 -4.19
N VAL A 54 4.36 -1.15 -3.79
CA VAL A 54 5.05 0.12 -4.09
C VAL A 54 5.76 0.11 -5.46
N GLN A 55 5.96 -1.06 -6.10
CA GLN A 55 6.67 -1.13 -7.39
C GLN A 55 5.75 -1.38 -8.59
N VAL A 56 4.56 -1.95 -8.39
CA VAL A 56 3.69 -2.35 -9.51
C VAL A 56 3.01 -1.15 -10.17
N ALA A 57 2.71 -0.07 -9.44
CA ALA A 57 2.12 1.14 -10.04
C ALA A 57 3.06 1.79 -11.08
N ILE A 58 4.38 1.71 -10.89
CA ILE A 58 5.39 2.19 -11.85
C ILE A 58 5.57 1.18 -12.99
N ALA A 59 5.48 -0.13 -12.70
CA ALA A 59 5.57 -1.17 -13.73
C ALA A 59 4.36 -1.15 -14.69
N TYR A 60 3.17 -0.74 -14.24
CA TYR A 60 1.99 -0.60 -15.11
C TYR A 60 2.12 0.56 -16.11
N LEU A 61 2.93 1.57 -15.79
CA LEU A 61 3.31 2.64 -16.73
C LEU A 61 4.41 2.19 -17.72
N MET A 62 5.04 1.05 -17.49
CA MET A 62 6.13 0.51 -18.31
C MET A 62 5.70 -0.80 -18.98
N ASN A 63 5.01 -0.64 -20.10
CA ASN A 63 4.92 -1.53 -21.26
C ASN A 63 5.18 -3.04 -21.02
N GLU A 64 4.07 -3.79 -20.98
CA GLU A 64 3.86 -5.09 -21.62
C GLU A 64 5.08 -6.02 -21.79
N LYS A 65 5.13 -7.11 -21.02
CA LYS A 65 4.92 -8.50 -21.50
C LYS A 65 5.24 -9.50 -20.39
N ASP A 66 4.45 -10.58 -20.39
CA ASP A 66 4.52 -11.76 -19.52
C ASP A 66 4.10 -11.59 -18.06
N MET A 67 2.78 -11.73 -17.82
CA MET A 67 2.31 -12.12 -16.49
C MET A 67 1.08 -13.04 -16.56
N LEU A 68 1.31 -14.27 -17.01
CA LEU A 68 0.42 -15.39 -16.67
C LEU A 68 0.82 -15.94 -15.30
N LYS A 69 0.06 -15.58 -14.25
CA LYS A 69 -0.25 -16.42 -13.07
C LYS A 69 -1.22 -15.69 -12.13
N ASP A 70 -2.34 -16.37 -11.87
CA ASP A 70 -3.45 -16.07 -10.96
C ASP A 70 -4.50 -15.03 -11.41
N ILE A 71 -5.61 -15.54 -11.96
CA ILE A 71 -6.82 -14.80 -12.42
C ILE A 71 -7.39 -13.90 -11.32
N SER A 72 -7.33 -14.33 -10.05
CA SER A 72 -7.86 -13.58 -8.91
C SER A 72 -7.11 -12.27 -8.63
N TRP A 73 -5.85 -12.15 -9.05
CA TRP A 73 -5.03 -10.97 -8.82
C TRP A 73 -5.15 -9.94 -9.95
N LEU A 74 -5.32 -10.39 -11.20
CA LEU A 74 -5.65 -9.52 -12.34
C LEU A 74 -6.93 -8.70 -12.09
N GLU A 75 -7.89 -9.26 -11.34
CA GLU A 75 -9.10 -8.52 -10.96
C GLU A 75 -8.81 -7.43 -9.91
N ILE A 76 -8.07 -7.74 -8.83
CA ILE A 76 -7.77 -6.75 -7.78
C ILE A 76 -6.83 -5.65 -8.27
N GLU A 77 -5.79 -6.00 -9.05
CA GLU A 77 -4.85 -5.03 -9.63
C GLU A 77 -5.51 -4.13 -10.68
N LYS A 78 -6.61 -4.55 -11.31
CA LYS A 78 -7.37 -3.68 -12.22
C LYS A 78 -8.41 -2.87 -11.47
N ILE A 79 -9.02 -3.42 -10.43
CA ILE A 79 -10.05 -2.74 -9.65
C ILE A 79 -9.48 -1.48 -8.99
N VAL A 80 -8.34 -1.56 -8.31
CA VAL A 80 -7.82 -0.40 -7.55
C VAL A 80 -7.48 0.79 -8.48
N PRO A 81 -6.70 0.64 -9.56
CA PRO A 81 -6.47 1.72 -10.52
C PRO A 81 -7.75 2.16 -11.20
N THR A 82 -8.64 1.25 -11.61
CA THR A 82 -9.93 1.62 -12.23
C THR A 82 -10.77 2.47 -11.28
N LEU A 83 -10.80 2.12 -10.00
CA LEU A 83 -11.50 2.87 -8.97
C LEU A 83 -10.89 4.25 -8.77
N VAL A 84 -9.57 4.35 -8.62
CA VAL A 84 -8.89 5.64 -8.38
C VAL A 84 -8.89 6.54 -9.64
N MET A 85 -8.90 5.97 -10.85
CA MET A 85 -8.95 6.73 -12.09
C MET A 85 -10.36 7.19 -12.47
N ARG A 86 -11.41 6.44 -12.10
CA ARG A 86 -12.80 6.73 -12.49
C ARG A 86 -13.66 7.30 -11.38
N TYR A 87 -13.23 7.19 -10.13
CA TYR A 87 -13.98 7.68 -8.98
C TYR A 87 -13.12 8.57 -8.10
N ASN A 88 -13.72 9.64 -7.64
CA ASN A 88 -13.18 10.50 -6.61
C ASN A 88 -13.70 10.06 -5.23
N PHE A 89 -12.78 9.96 -4.27
CA PHE A 89 -13.05 9.55 -2.90
C PHE A 89 -12.92 10.75 -1.97
N LYS A 90 -13.99 11.12 -1.29
CA LYS A 90 -13.99 12.16 -0.25
C LYS A 90 -14.36 11.56 1.09
N LEU A 91 -13.80 12.10 2.16
CA LEU A 91 -14.17 11.71 3.50
C LEU A 91 -15.59 12.24 3.80
N ALA A 92 -16.47 11.39 4.34
CA ALA A 92 -17.81 11.83 4.72
C ALA A 92 -17.78 12.66 6.01
N ASP A 93 -18.64 13.67 6.11
CA ASP A 93 -18.69 14.55 7.27
C ASP A 93 -18.91 13.76 8.58
N GLY A 94 -18.09 14.07 9.58
CA GLY A 94 -18.12 13.40 10.88
C GLY A 94 -17.65 11.94 10.84
N SER A 95 -16.92 11.50 9.81
CA SER A 95 -16.21 10.22 9.90
C SER A 95 -15.11 10.32 10.94
N ARG A 96 -15.03 9.34 11.83
CA ARG A 96 -13.94 9.22 12.80
C ARG A 96 -13.32 7.86 12.61
N LEU A 97 -12.09 7.85 12.10
CA LEU A 97 -11.29 6.63 12.04
C LEU A 97 -10.96 6.20 13.47
N THR A 98 -11.27 4.95 13.78
CA THR A 98 -10.91 4.31 15.05
C THR A 98 -10.17 3.02 14.72
N GLU A 99 -9.13 2.75 15.47
CA GLU A 99 -8.29 1.56 15.30
C GLU A 99 -8.52 0.64 16.48
N GLU A 100 -8.92 -0.60 16.20
CA GLU A 100 -8.97 -1.66 17.21
C GLU A 100 -7.74 -2.55 17.02
N CYS A 101 -6.80 -2.44 17.95
CA CYS A 101 -5.54 -3.17 17.93
C CYS A 101 -5.66 -4.46 18.75
N GLY A 102 -5.65 -5.60 18.06
CA GLY A 102 -5.50 -6.94 18.64
C GLY A 102 -4.45 -7.75 17.89
N VAL A 103 -4.73 -9.04 17.65
CA VAL A 103 -3.92 -9.87 16.72
C VAL A 103 -3.98 -9.32 15.29
N LEU A 104 -5.09 -8.67 14.94
CA LEU A 104 -5.27 -7.89 13.72
C LEU A 104 -5.55 -6.44 14.11
N VAL A 105 -5.18 -5.50 13.23
CA VAL A 105 -5.60 -4.10 13.34
C VAL A 105 -6.85 -3.92 12.48
N LEU A 106 -7.97 -3.58 13.12
CA LEU A 106 -9.23 -3.33 12.43
C LEU A 106 -9.53 -1.84 12.41
N LEU A 107 -9.70 -1.30 11.22
CA LEU A 107 -10.10 0.09 11.00
C LEU A 107 -11.63 0.18 10.99
N LYS A 108 -12.20 1.00 11.88
CA LYS A 108 -13.64 1.25 11.99
C LYS A 108 -13.97 2.73 11.83
N GLY A 109 -15.17 3.02 11.32
CA GLY A 109 -15.70 4.39 11.23
C GLY A 109 -15.20 5.20 10.03
N LEU A 110 -14.45 4.59 9.10
CA LEU A 110 -14.08 5.20 7.83
C LEU A 110 -15.29 5.22 6.89
N ARG A 111 -15.94 6.37 6.79
CA ARG A 111 -17.04 6.61 5.85
C ARG A 111 -16.53 7.47 4.71
N VAL A 112 -16.65 6.98 3.48
CA VAL A 112 -16.20 7.67 2.27
C VAL A 112 -17.37 7.92 1.33
N GLN A 113 -17.42 9.12 0.76
CA GLN A 113 -18.27 9.48 -0.35
C GLN A 113 -17.54 9.17 -1.65
N VAL A 114 -18.14 8.34 -2.49
CA VAL A 114 -17.57 7.96 -3.78
C VAL A 114 -18.40 8.63 -4.87
N THR A 115 -17.74 9.43 -5.70
CA THR A 115 -18.37 10.13 -6.83
C THR A 115 -17.66 9.72 -8.10
N ARG A 116 -18.40 9.49 -9.20
CA ARG A 116 -17.78 9.21 -10.49
C ARG A 116 -17.14 10.49 -11.01
N LEU A 117 -15.87 10.43 -11.41
CA LEU A 117 -15.21 11.51 -12.16
C LEU A 117 -15.95 11.64 -13.50
N ALA A 118 -16.40 12.85 -13.83
CA ALA A 118 -16.99 13.10 -15.14
C ALA A 118 -15.92 12.84 -16.22
N ASP A 119 -16.33 12.15 -17.28
CA ASP A 119 -15.44 11.76 -18.39
C ASP A 119 -14.87 12.98 -19.14
#